data_AF-A0A2T5AQH0-F1
#
_entry.id   AF-A0A2T5AQH0-F1
#
_cell.length_a   1.000
_cell.length_b   1.000
_cell.length_c   1.000
_cell.angle_alpha   90.00
_cell.angle_beta   90.00
_cell.angle_gamma   90.00
#
_symmetry.space_group_name_H-M   'P 1'
#
loop_
_entity.id
_entity.type
_entity.pdbx_description
1 polymer ?
#
loop_
_entity_poly.entity_id
_entity_poly.type
_entity_poly.pdbx_seq_one_letter_code
_entity_poly.pdbx_strand_id
1 'polypeptide(L)'
;MPRLASTTVTCTLVAAMALLLGACGSGDDASPAGSAKSTGAKAKAKADPGGPTDAAQRPEITLPSTFQLTFENWTSNDPLKQAVLADAKEELRAGYAAIIANNPDSKDVAFYDSEGVVGQTRAWIRTYTDKNLTVLGKLPAFAPKVVLGSNKRAAVVSYCTDESKAYTKNRKTGEKLGNPEGTSPYVSYSISFAKNAQGVWQNTSQHGKRGACSR
;
A
#
# COMPACT_ATOMS: atom_id res chain seq x y z
N MET A 1 16.91 1.52 -48.74
CA MET A 1 16.67 2.88 -48.24
C MET A 1 15.61 3.54 -49.11
N PRO A 2 14.45 3.91 -48.55
CA PRO A 2 13.76 5.11 -49.02
C PRO A 2 13.49 6.06 -47.85
N ARG A 3 13.94 7.31 -48.01
CA ARG A 3 13.64 8.43 -47.13
C ARG A 3 12.20 8.86 -47.42
N LEU A 4 11.31 8.77 -46.43
CA LEU A 4 10.01 9.45 -46.47
C LEU A 4 10.01 10.61 -45.48
N ALA A 5 9.53 11.73 -46.00
CA ALA A 5 9.63 13.07 -45.46
C ALA A 5 8.78 13.27 -44.19
N SER A 6 9.37 13.97 -43.23
CA SER A 6 8.72 14.41 -42.00
C SER A 6 7.77 15.58 -42.29
N THR A 7 6.50 15.44 -41.94
CA THR A 7 5.53 16.54 -41.93
C THR A 7 5.23 16.91 -40.47
N THR A 8 5.80 18.02 -40.02
CA THR A 8 5.54 18.63 -38.71
C THR A 8 4.21 19.36 -38.75
N VAL A 9 3.24 18.92 -37.94
CA VAL A 9 1.98 19.64 -37.69
C VAL A 9 2.07 20.26 -36.29
N THR A 10 2.20 21.57 -36.26
CA THR A 10 2.20 22.38 -35.04
C THR A 10 0.77 22.87 -34.79
N CYS A 11 0.12 22.38 -33.74
CA CYS A 11 -1.13 22.95 -33.23
C CYS A 11 -0.87 23.62 -31.88
N THR A 12 -0.94 24.94 -31.85
CA THR A 12 -1.06 25.79 -30.66
C THR A 12 -2.46 26.39 -30.62
N LEU A 13 -3.04 26.50 -29.42
CA LEU A 13 -4.22 27.29 -28.95
C LEU A 13 -5.15 26.40 -28.07
N VAL A 14 -5.79 26.80 -26.97
CA VAL A 14 -5.98 28.04 -26.19
C VAL A 14 -6.17 27.59 -24.72
N ALA A 15 -5.69 28.40 -23.76
CA ALA A 15 -6.03 28.28 -22.35
C ALA A 15 -7.39 28.95 -22.05
N ALA A 16 -8.24 28.28 -21.26
CA ALA A 16 -9.40 28.90 -20.63
C ALA A 16 -9.38 28.59 -19.12
N MET A 17 -9.16 29.64 -18.32
CA MET A 17 -9.39 29.64 -16.88
C MET A 17 -10.88 29.90 -16.63
N ALA A 18 -11.48 29.14 -15.71
CA ALA A 18 -12.70 29.53 -15.03
C ALA A 18 -12.56 29.21 -13.54
N LEU A 19 -12.43 30.27 -12.75
CA LEU A 19 -12.51 30.30 -11.29
C LEU A 19 -13.99 30.24 -10.89
N LEU A 20 -14.36 29.37 -9.96
CA LEU A 20 -15.62 29.48 -9.23
C LEU A 20 -15.33 29.41 -7.73
N LEU A 21 -15.56 30.56 -7.09
CA LEU A 21 -15.61 30.77 -5.65
C LEU A 21 -16.96 30.29 -5.10
N GLY A 22 -16.94 29.71 -3.91
CA GLY A 22 -18.07 29.67 -2.98
C GLY A 22 -17.69 28.86 -1.75
N ALA A 23 -18.16 29.13 -0.54
CA ALA A 23 -18.71 30.31 0.09
C ALA A 23 -18.64 30.01 1.60
N CYS A 24 -18.43 31.05 2.39
CA CYS A 24 -18.34 31.06 3.85
C CYS A 24 -19.70 30.74 4.50
N GLY A 25 -19.69 30.00 5.61
CA GLY A 25 -20.84 29.83 6.50
C GLY A 25 -20.34 29.88 7.96
N SER A 26 -20.84 30.86 8.70
CA SER A 26 -20.39 31.36 10.02
C SER A 26 -21.58 31.39 10.99
N GLY A 27 -21.29 31.35 12.30
CA GLY A 27 -22.20 31.66 13.43
C GLY A 27 -22.18 30.56 14.50
N ASP A 28 -21.48 30.69 15.65
CA ASP A 28 -21.85 31.44 16.89
C ASP A 28 -23.12 30.85 17.57
N ASP A 29 -23.22 30.56 18.87
CA ASP A 29 -22.66 31.20 20.06
C ASP A 29 -22.94 30.38 21.36
N ALA A 30 -22.21 30.74 22.43
CA ALA A 30 -22.54 30.68 23.87
C ALA A 30 -22.74 29.34 24.67
N SER A 31 -21.87 29.19 25.69
CA SER A 31 -22.11 28.43 26.95
C SER A 31 -22.69 29.36 28.03
N PRO A 32 -23.29 28.89 29.17
CA PRO A 32 -22.49 28.37 30.29
C PRO A 32 -23.12 27.27 31.20
N ALA A 33 -22.20 26.54 31.85
CA ALA A 33 -22.22 25.90 33.18
C ALA A 33 -23.53 25.35 33.82
N GLY A 34 -23.49 24.05 34.14
CA GLY A 34 -24.32 23.42 35.17
C GLY A 34 -23.69 22.10 35.67
N SER A 35 -23.23 22.08 36.91
CA SER A 35 -22.59 20.93 37.56
C SER A 35 -23.62 19.93 38.09
N ALA A 36 -23.50 18.65 37.75
CA ALA A 36 -24.12 17.56 38.51
C ALA A 36 -23.34 16.23 38.37
N LYS A 37 -22.66 15.90 39.48
CA LYS A 37 -22.30 14.58 40.03
C LYS A 37 -22.71 13.35 39.18
N SER A 38 -21.72 12.64 38.63
CA SER A 38 -21.87 11.28 38.10
C SER A 38 -21.06 10.28 38.93
N THR A 39 -21.78 9.33 39.51
CA THR A 39 -21.28 8.13 40.17
C THR A 39 -20.99 7.04 39.14
N GLY A 40 -19.77 6.50 39.17
CA GLY A 40 -19.45 5.11 38.81
C GLY A 40 -19.76 4.62 37.39
N ALA A 41 -18.73 4.57 36.53
CA ALA A 41 -18.62 3.54 35.50
C ALA A 41 -17.15 3.27 35.16
N LYS A 42 -16.68 2.05 35.48
CA LYS A 42 -15.44 1.50 34.93
C LYS A 42 -15.67 1.21 33.44
N ALA A 43 -14.92 1.86 32.55
CA ALA A 43 -14.34 1.30 31.32
C ALA A 43 -13.89 2.43 30.38
N LYS A 44 -12.59 2.49 30.07
CA LYS A 44 -12.04 2.27 28.73
C LYS A 44 -10.58 2.73 28.70
N ALA A 45 -9.81 1.99 27.91
CA ALA A 45 -8.40 2.18 27.69
C ALA A 45 -8.06 3.65 27.37
N LYS A 46 -6.96 4.10 27.97
CA LYS A 46 -6.27 5.34 27.68
C LYS A 46 -5.96 5.37 26.17
N ALA A 47 -6.68 6.19 25.41
CA ALA A 47 -6.17 6.63 24.12
C ALA A 47 -4.98 7.54 24.43
N ASP A 48 -3.81 7.18 23.91
CA ASP A 48 -2.61 8.00 24.01
C ASP A 48 -2.72 9.14 23.00
N PRO A 49 -2.68 10.42 23.40
CA PRO A 49 -2.73 11.54 22.46
C PRO A 49 -1.29 11.86 22.05
N GLY A 50 -0.81 11.32 20.94
CA GLY A 50 0.61 11.49 20.59
C GLY A 50 1.05 10.96 19.24
N GLY A 51 0.33 11.28 18.17
CA GLY A 51 0.83 11.15 16.81
C GLY A 51 0.43 12.38 15.99
N PRO A 52 1.25 12.84 15.04
CA PRO A 52 0.78 13.83 14.07
C PRO A 52 -0.52 13.30 13.47
N THR A 53 -1.58 14.12 13.49
CA THR A 53 -2.82 13.79 12.78
C THR A 53 -2.42 13.40 11.36
N ASP A 54 -2.65 12.15 11.00
CA ASP A 54 -2.30 11.66 9.68
C ASP A 54 -3.19 12.35 8.65
N ALA A 55 -2.73 13.49 8.14
CA ALA A 55 -3.45 14.31 7.19
C ALA A 55 -3.75 13.54 5.89
N ALA A 56 -3.02 12.47 5.62
CA ALA A 56 -3.23 11.61 4.46
C ALA A 56 -4.35 10.59 4.65
N GLN A 57 -4.91 10.44 5.86
CA GLN A 57 -5.99 9.49 6.16
C GLN A 57 -5.66 8.05 5.72
N ARG A 58 -4.47 7.54 6.08
CA ARG A 58 -4.06 6.18 5.73
C ARG A 58 -5.06 5.16 6.28
N PRO A 59 -5.49 4.17 5.46
CA PRO A 59 -6.45 3.17 5.91
C PRO A 59 -5.81 2.24 6.94
N GLU A 60 -6.62 1.78 7.90
CA GLU A 60 -6.23 0.71 8.80
C GLU A 60 -6.45 -0.64 8.10
N ILE A 61 -5.35 -1.33 7.76
CA ILE A 61 -5.41 -2.61 7.06
C ILE A 61 -5.06 -3.74 8.04
N THR A 62 -5.96 -4.70 8.19
CA THR A 62 -5.74 -5.86 9.04
C THR A 62 -5.73 -7.14 8.22
N LEU A 63 -4.99 -8.15 8.69
CA LEU A 63 -4.96 -9.48 8.12
C LEU A 63 -5.49 -10.49 9.14
N PRO A 64 -6.25 -11.52 8.72
CA PRO A 64 -6.64 -12.57 9.63
C PRO A 64 -5.43 -13.38 10.09
N SER A 65 -5.50 -13.95 11.29
CA SER A 65 -4.41 -14.74 11.89
C SER A 65 -3.98 -15.96 11.06
N THR A 66 -4.82 -16.40 10.11
CA THR A 66 -4.52 -17.46 9.16
C THR A 66 -3.41 -17.11 8.15
N PHE A 67 -3.11 -15.82 7.96
CA PHE A 67 -2.01 -15.35 7.11
C PHE A 67 -1.16 -14.33 7.87
N GLN A 68 0.10 -14.70 8.15
CA GLN A 68 1.03 -13.91 8.94
C GLN A 68 2.07 -13.26 8.02
N LEU A 69 1.76 -12.04 7.57
CA LEU A 69 2.73 -11.15 6.93
C LEU A 69 3.51 -10.42 8.02
N THR A 70 4.82 -10.68 8.11
CA THR A 70 5.70 -10.06 9.12
C THR A 70 6.80 -9.26 8.45
N PHE A 71 7.26 -8.19 9.10
CA PHE A 71 8.24 -7.26 8.55
C PHE A 71 9.49 -7.22 9.45
N GLU A 72 10.54 -7.92 9.06
CA GLU A 72 11.79 -8.04 9.83
C GLU A 72 12.75 -6.90 9.53
N ASN A 73 13.15 -6.15 10.57
CA ASN A 73 14.10 -5.03 10.47
C ASN A 73 13.65 -3.91 9.51
N TRP A 74 12.34 -3.69 9.35
CA TRP A 74 11.79 -2.57 8.59
C TRP A 74 11.75 -1.29 9.43
N THR A 75 12.93 -0.84 9.81
CA THR A 75 13.18 0.35 10.63
C THR A 75 14.35 1.15 10.06
N SER A 76 14.32 2.47 10.18
CA SER A 76 15.38 3.38 9.77
C SER A 76 15.46 4.58 10.70
N ASN A 77 16.68 5.05 10.98
CA ASN A 77 16.91 6.29 11.73
C ASN A 77 16.74 7.55 10.86
N ASP A 78 16.62 7.41 9.54
CA ASP A 78 16.27 8.49 8.63
C ASP A 78 14.73 8.59 8.56
N PRO A 79 14.11 9.70 9.02
CA PRO A 79 12.66 9.83 9.07
C PRO A 79 11.98 9.69 7.70
N LEU A 80 12.64 10.11 6.63
CA LEU A 80 12.07 10.02 5.29
C LEU A 80 12.09 8.58 4.78
N LYS A 81 13.20 7.86 4.99
CA LYS A 81 13.26 6.43 4.67
C LYS A 81 12.29 5.62 5.53
N GLN A 82 12.12 6.00 6.80
CA GLN A 82 11.16 5.36 7.68
C GLN A 82 9.72 5.55 7.18
N ALA A 83 9.36 6.75 6.68
CA ALA A 83 8.06 6.99 6.07
C ALA A 83 7.84 6.15 4.79
N VAL A 84 8.87 6.03 3.93
CA VAL A 84 8.83 5.14 2.76
C VAL A 84 8.58 3.69 3.18
N LEU A 85 9.32 3.19 4.18
CA LEU A 85 9.13 1.82 4.69
C LEU A 85 7.74 1.61 5.27
N ALA A 86 7.17 2.60 5.97
CA ALA A 86 5.83 2.49 6.55
C ALA A 86 4.78 2.33 5.45
N ASP A 87 4.78 3.20 4.44
CA ASP A 87 3.82 3.11 3.33
C ASP A 87 4.05 1.84 2.48
N ALA A 88 5.30 1.40 2.28
CA ALA A 88 5.60 0.14 1.59
C ALA A 88 5.10 -1.10 2.35
N LYS A 89 5.04 -1.09 3.70
CA LYS A 89 4.42 -2.18 4.47
C LYS A 89 2.92 -2.27 4.18
N GLU A 90 2.26 -1.12 4.21
CA GLU A 90 0.81 -1.05 4.02
C GLU A 90 0.41 -1.34 2.58
N GLU A 91 1.22 -0.95 1.59
CA GLU A 91 1.03 -1.36 0.18
C GLU A 91 1.03 -2.88 0.02
N LEU A 92 2.05 -3.56 0.55
CA LEU A 92 2.13 -5.02 0.50
C LEU A 92 0.97 -5.67 1.26
N ARG A 93 0.60 -5.10 2.42
CA ARG A 93 -0.52 -5.59 3.24
C ARG A 93 -1.85 -5.42 2.50
N ALA A 94 -2.08 -4.29 1.83
CA ALA A 94 -3.28 -4.00 1.05
C ALA A 94 -3.51 -5.06 -0.04
N GLY A 95 -2.43 -5.41 -0.77
CA GLY A 95 -2.49 -6.44 -1.80
C GLY A 95 -2.92 -7.81 -1.27
N TYR A 96 -2.31 -8.27 -0.17
CA TYR A 96 -2.69 -9.54 0.45
C TYR A 96 -4.07 -9.50 1.11
N ALA A 97 -4.45 -8.38 1.73
CA ALA A 97 -5.79 -8.18 2.28
C ALA A 97 -6.85 -8.28 1.17
N ALA A 98 -6.60 -7.69 0.00
CA ALA A 98 -7.47 -7.76 -1.16
C ALA A 98 -7.63 -9.21 -1.69
N ILE A 99 -6.53 -9.97 -1.77
CA ILE A 99 -6.58 -11.40 -2.11
C ILE A 99 -7.45 -12.16 -1.11
N ILE A 100 -7.22 -11.98 0.19
CA ILE A 100 -7.94 -12.68 1.26
C ILE A 100 -9.44 -12.33 1.27
N ALA A 101 -9.77 -11.05 1.08
CA ALA A 101 -11.13 -10.56 1.01
C ALA A 101 -11.84 -10.90 -0.31
N ASN A 102 -11.13 -11.48 -1.29
CA ASN A 102 -11.64 -11.75 -2.63
C ASN A 102 -12.13 -10.45 -3.32
N ASN A 103 -11.40 -9.35 -3.13
CA ASN A 103 -11.77 -8.02 -3.60
C ASN A 103 -10.66 -7.42 -4.50
N PRO A 104 -10.66 -7.70 -5.81
CA PRO A 104 -9.66 -7.15 -6.74
C PRO A 104 -9.74 -5.63 -6.92
N ASP A 105 -10.86 -5.00 -6.53
CA ASP A 105 -11.10 -3.56 -6.63
C ASP A 105 -10.97 -2.86 -5.25
N SER A 106 -10.06 -3.37 -4.40
CA SER A 106 -9.81 -2.85 -3.06
C SER A 106 -9.43 -1.37 -3.07
N LYS A 107 -10.11 -0.59 -2.22
CA LYS A 107 -9.82 0.83 -2.01
C LYS A 107 -8.46 1.04 -1.32
N ASP A 108 -8.04 0.09 -0.48
CA ASP A 108 -6.74 0.15 0.19
C ASP A 108 -5.60 -0.03 -0.81
N VAL A 109 -5.78 -0.91 -1.79
CA VAL A 109 -4.85 -1.05 -2.92
C VAL A 109 -4.81 0.24 -3.72
N ALA A 110 -5.96 0.80 -4.08
CA ALA A 110 -6.02 2.09 -4.78
C ALA A 110 -5.46 3.28 -3.99
N PHE A 111 -5.38 3.19 -2.66
CA PHE A 111 -4.75 4.20 -1.81
C PHE A 111 -3.22 4.17 -1.93
N TYR A 112 -2.63 2.97 -1.89
CA TYR A 112 -1.17 2.79 -1.91
C TYR A 112 -0.57 2.61 -3.31
N ASP A 113 -1.38 2.32 -4.31
CA ASP A 113 -0.96 2.28 -5.71
C ASP A 113 -1.25 3.59 -6.42
N SER A 114 -0.34 3.98 -7.31
CA SER A 114 -0.62 5.03 -8.29
C SER A 114 -1.57 4.54 -9.38
N GLU A 115 -2.24 5.47 -10.07
CA GLU A 115 -3.13 5.16 -11.21
C GLU A 115 -2.44 4.31 -12.29
N GLY A 116 -1.14 4.51 -12.51
CA GLY A 116 -0.36 3.77 -13.51
C GLY A 116 -0.06 2.31 -13.14
N VAL A 117 -0.17 1.91 -11.87
CA VAL A 117 0.17 0.54 -11.41
C VAL A 117 -1.05 -0.23 -10.89
N VAL A 118 -2.09 0.46 -10.39
CA VAL A 118 -3.26 -0.18 -9.74
C VAL A 118 -3.93 -1.25 -10.61
N GLY A 119 -3.95 -1.07 -11.94
CA GLY A 119 -4.46 -2.07 -12.88
C GLY A 119 -3.62 -3.36 -12.94
N GLN A 120 -2.30 -3.25 -12.81
CA GLN A 120 -1.40 -4.41 -12.75
C GLN A 120 -1.56 -5.15 -11.42
N THR A 121 -1.66 -4.43 -10.30
CA THR A 121 -1.91 -5.03 -8.99
C THR A 121 -3.27 -5.73 -8.94
N ARG A 122 -4.31 -5.13 -9.51
CA ARG A 122 -5.62 -5.77 -9.71
C ARG A 122 -5.50 -7.08 -10.50
N ALA A 123 -4.74 -7.07 -11.59
CA ALA A 123 -4.53 -8.27 -12.40
C ALA A 123 -3.80 -9.37 -11.60
N TRP A 124 -2.79 -9.01 -10.80
CA TRP A 124 -2.14 -9.95 -9.89
C TRP A 124 -3.11 -10.54 -8.85
N ILE A 125 -3.94 -9.72 -8.20
CA ILE A 125 -4.96 -10.19 -7.25
C ILE A 125 -5.92 -11.18 -7.93
N ARG A 126 -6.34 -10.88 -9.17
CA ARG A 126 -7.20 -11.75 -9.98
C ARG A 126 -6.62 -13.13 -10.27
N THR A 127 -5.29 -13.27 -10.32
CA THR A 127 -4.67 -14.60 -10.47
C THR A 127 -5.02 -15.57 -9.33
N TYR A 128 -5.41 -15.04 -8.16
CA TYR A 128 -5.93 -15.81 -7.03
C TYR A 128 -7.47 -15.85 -7.04
N THR A 129 -8.12 -14.69 -7.10
CA THR A 129 -9.58 -14.59 -6.89
C THR A 129 -10.37 -15.29 -7.98
N ASP A 130 -9.96 -15.18 -9.24
CA ASP A 130 -10.66 -15.79 -10.38
C ASP A 130 -10.56 -17.32 -10.34
N LYS A 131 -9.54 -17.86 -9.64
CA LYS A 131 -9.35 -19.29 -9.37
C LYS A 131 -9.93 -19.72 -8.02
N ASN A 132 -10.65 -18.83 -7.34
CA ASN A 132 -11.24 -19.06 -6.02
C ASN A 132 -10.19 -19.46 -4.96
N LEU A 133 -9.00 -18.86 -5.05
CA LEU A 133 -7.89 -19.06 -4.12
C LEU A 133 -7.85 -17.94 -3.06
N THR A 134 -7.29 -18.28 -1.90
CA THR A 134 -6.83 -17.33 -0.87
C THR A 134 -5.40 -17.70 -0.48
N VAL A 135 -4.72 -16.83 0.26
CA VAL A 135 -3.43 -17.13 0.90
C VAL A 135 -3.59 -17.52 2.37
N LEU A 136 -2.64 -18.29 2.89
CA LEU A 136 -2.50 -18.65 4.31
C LEU A 136 -1.04 -18.97 4.66
N GLY A 137 -0.76 -19.14 5.94
CA GLY A 137 0.56 -19.49 6.45
C GLY A 137 1.36 -18.27 6.88
N LYS A 138 2.67 -18.29 6.64
CA LYS A 138 3.60 -17.24 7.04
C LYS A 138 4.33 -16.69 5.83
N LEU A 139 4.45 -15.37 5.77
CA LEU A 139 5.20 -14.65 4.76
C LEU A 139 6.09 -13.60 5.44
N PRO A 140 7.27 -13.98 5.92
CA PRO A 140 8.22 -13.00 6.43
C PRO A 140 8.83 -12.18 5.29
N ALA A 141 8.68 -10.87 5.34
CA ALA A 141 9.38 -9.89 4.50
C ALA A 141 10.60 -9.35 5.25
N PHE A 142 11.79 -9.45 4.68
CA PHE A 142 13.07 -9.19 5.35
C PHE A 142 14.07 -8.47 4.44
N ALA A 143 15.20 -8.07 5.04
CA ALA A 143 16.30 -7.33 4.40
C ALA A 143 15.83 -6.08 3.61
N PRO A 144 14.98 -5.21 4.18
CA PRO A 144 14.53 -4.02 3.48
C PRO A 144 15.68 -3.02 3.28
N LYS A 145 15.73 -2.41 2.09
CA LYS A 145 16.63 -1.33 1.75
C LYS A 145 15.87 -0.22 1.03
N VAL A 146 16.11 1.02 1.45
CA VAL A 146 15.54 2.21 0.79
C VAL A 146 16.63 3.03 0.11
N VAL A 147 16.41 3.32 -1.16
CA VAL A 147 17.19 4.29 -1.94
C VAL A 147 16.27 5.47 -2.27
N LEU A 148 16.62 6.67 -1.82
CA LEU A 148 15.88 7.89 -2.14
C LEU A 148 16.39 8.49 -3.44
N GLY A 149 15.48 9.01 -4.25
CA GLY A 149 15.82 9.86 -5.41
C GLY A 149 16.37 11.21 -4.98
N SER A 150 17.08 11.89 -5.88
CA SER A 150 17.73 13.19 -5.63
C SER A 150 16.78 14.27 -5.12
N ASN A 151 15.55 14.31 -5.66
CA ASN A 151 14.52 15.26 -5.24
C ASN A 151 13.78 14.86 -3.97
N LYS A 152 14.11 13.72 -3.34
CA LYS A 152 13.47 13.18 -2.13
C LYS A 152 11.95 12.97 -2.27
N ARG A 153 11.45 12.87 -3.50
CA ARG A 153 10.04 12.58 -3.84
C ARG A 153 9.85 11.27 -4.59
N ALA A 154 10.94 10.61 -4.95
CA ALA A 154 10.96 9.25 -5.46
C ALA A 154 11.79 8.38 -4.52
N ALA A 155 11.47 7.10 -4.45
CA ALA A 155 12.23 6.11 -3.71
C ALA A 155 12.15 4.74 -4.40
N VAL A 156 13.13 3.88 -4.11
CA VAL A 156 13.06 2.45 -4.41
C VAL A 156 13.20 1.70 -3.10
N VAL A 157 12.28 0.77 -2.84
CA VAL A 157 12.36 -0.19 -1.74
C VAL A 157 12.67 -1.56 -2.32
N SER A 158 13.76 -2.16 -1.87
CA SER A 158 14.08 -3.55 -2.17
C SER A 158 13.98 -4.39 -0.90
N TYR A 159 13.41 -5.59 -1.00
CA TYR A 159 13.29 -6.53 0.12
C TYR A 159 13.16 -7.95 -0.40
N CYS A 160 13.15 -8.92 0.50
CA CYS A 160 12.89 -10.32 0.18
C CYS A 160 11.69 -10.87 0.95
N THR A 161 11.00 -11.85 0.37
CA THR A 161 10.03 -12.68 1.08
C THR A 161 10.57 -14.09 1.25
N ASP A 162 10.21 -14.71 2.38
CA ASP A 162 10.32 -16.15 2.59
C ASP A 162 8.94 -16.78 2.42
N GLU A 163 8.73 -17.44 1.29
CA GLU A 163 7.47 -18.10 0.94
C GLU A 163 7.48 -19.59 1.27
N SER A 164 8.48 -20.09 2.02
CA SER A 164 8.59 -21.53 2.36
C SER A 164 7.40 -22.06 3.15
N LYS A 165 6.69 -21.17 3.86
CA LYS A 165 5.51 -21.47 4.66
C LYS A 165 4.29 -20.64 4.22
N ALA A 166 4.32 -20.08 3.01
CA ALA A 166 3.18 -19.45 2.38
C ALA A 166 2.47 -20.50 1.50
N TYR A 167 1.15 -20.55 1.58
CA TYR A 167 0.33 -21.47 0.81
C TYR A 167 -0.82 -20.72 0.17
N THR A 168 -1.34 -21.28 -0.91
CA THR A 168 -2.68 -20.98 -1.40
C THR A 168 -3.67 -22.01 -0.88
N LYS A 169 -4.92 -21.60 -0.69
CA LYS A 169 -6.03 -22.50 -0.39
C LYS A 169 -7.19 -22.21 -1.32
N ASN A 170 -7.74 -23.26 -1.94
CA ASN A 170 -9.01 -23.14 -2.65
C ASN A 170 -10.15 -22.97 -1.65
N ARG A 171 -10.95 -21.91 -1.80
CA ARG A 171 -12.03 -21.57 -0.87
C ARG A 171 -13.16 -22.58 -0.87
N LYS A 172 -13.41 -23.25 -2.01
CA LYS A 172 -14.48 -24.25 -2.18
C LYS A 172 -14.03 -25.62 -1.69
N THR A 173 -12.90 -26.12 -2.18
CA THR A 173 -12.45 -27.49 -1.88
C THR A 173 -11.67 -27.58 -0.57
N GLY A 174 -11.11 -26.47 -0.09
CA GLY A 174 -10.25 -26.44 1.09
C GLY A 174 -8.83 -26.95 0.83
N GLU A 175 -8.53 -27.41 -0.39
CA GLU A 175 -7.22 -27.89 -0.81
C GLU A 175 -6.16 -26.80 -0.63
N LYS A 176 -5.00 -27.19 -0.10
CA LYS A 176 -3.87 -26.30 0.17
C LYS A 176 -2.71 -26.68 -0.74
N LEU A 177 -2.12 -25.68 -1.41
CA LEU A 177 -0.98 -25.85 -2.29
C LEU A 177 0.13 -24.88 -1.90
N GLY A 178 1.34 -25.42 -1.74
CA GLY A 178 2.55 -24.62 -1.54
C GLY A 178 3.17 -24.19 -2.87
N ASN A 179 4.40 -23.70 -2.80
CA ASN A 179 5.20 -23.45 -4.00
C ASN A 179 5.48 -24.77 -4.74
N PRO A 180 5.58 -24.75 -6.08
CA PRO A 180 5.95 -25.94 -6.84
C PRO A 180 7.29 -26.51 -6.39
N GLU A 181 7.42 -27.84 -6.41
CA GLU A 181 8.66 -28.51 -6.05
C GLU A 181 9.84 -28.03 -6.91
N GLY A 182 11.03 -27.96 -6.31
CA GLY A 182 12.24 -27.47 -6.97
C GLY A 182 12.31 -25.95 -7.17
N THR A 183 11.27 -25.20 -6.79
CA THR A 183 11.31 -23.72 -6.84
C THR A 183 11.91 -23.14 -5.56
N SER A 184 12.70 -22.06 -5.70
CA SER A 184 13.22 -21.36 -4.53
C SER A 184 12.06 -20.73 -3.74
N PRO A 185 12.02 -20.89 -2.40
CA PRO A 185 11.02 -20.25 -1.57
C PRO A 185 11.27 -18.75 -1.39
N TYR A 186 12.43 -18.24 -1.81
CA TYR A 186 12.79 -16.83 -1.62
C TYR A 186 12.52 -16.01 -2.86
N VAL A 187 11.88 -14.85 -2.69
CA VAL A 187 11.61 -13.91 -3.79
C VAL A 187 12.14 -12.55 -3.43
N SER A 188 12.98 -11.99 -4.29
CA SER A 188 13.44 -10.61 -4.17
C SER A 188 12.45 -9.67 -4.87
N TYR A 189 12.12 -8.57 -4.24
CA TYR A 189 11.28 -7.51 -4.78
C TYR A 189 12.05 -6.19 -4.87
N SER A 190 11.73 -5.41 -5.89
CA SER A 190 12.15 -4.02 -6.05
C SER A 190 10.94 -3.21 -6.48
N ILE A 191 10.49 -2.30 -5.62
CA ILE A 191 9.29 -1.49 -5.81
C ILE A 191 9.71 -0.02 -5.87
N SER A 192 9.27 0.69 -6.90
CA SER A 192 9.46 2.14 -7.01
C SER A 192 8.27 2.87 -6.42
N PHE A 193 8.55 3.92 -5.66
CA PHE A 193 7.56 4.76 -5.02
C PHE A 193 7.70 6.22 -5.43
N ALA A 194 6.58 6.92 -5.53
CA ALA A 194 6.52 8.37 -5.66
C ALA A 194 5.65 8.98 -4.55
N LYS A 195 6.08 10.11 -3.99
CA LYS A 195 5.34 10.82 -2.95
C LYS A 195 4.27 11.73 -3.56
N ASN A 196 3.01 11.44 -3.28
CA ASN A 196 1.87 12.26 -3.74
C ASN A 196 1.74 13.58 -2.94
N ALA A 197 0.74 14.40 -3.30
CA ALA A 197 0.53 15.72 -2.69
C ALA A 197 0.15 15.66 -1.21
N GLN A 198 -0.53 14.59 -0.80
CA GLN A 198 -0.94 14.29 0.58
C GLN A 198 0.21 13.70 1.41
N GLY A 199 1.33 13.38 0.76
CA GLY A 199 2.53 12.88 1.40
C GLY A 199 2.56 11.36 1.60
N VAL A 200 1.69 10.62 0.92
CA VAL A 200 1.73 9.15 0.82
C VAL A 200 2.74 8.74 -0.24
N TRP A 201 3.58 7.76 0.08
CA TRP A 201 4.41 7.08 -0.91
C TRP A 201 3.60 6.01 -1.61
N GLN A 202 3.30 6.22 -2.88
CA GLN A 202 2.53 5.27 -3.69
C GLN A 202 3.43 4.45 -4.58
N ASN A 203 3.13 3.16 -4.73
CA ASN A 203 3.78 2.27 -5.68
C ASN A 203 3.54 2.79 -7.11
N THR A 204 4.60 2.89 -7.88
CA THR A 204 4.57 3.29 -9.30
C THR A 204 5.05 2.18 -10.22
N SER A 205 5.78 1.19 -9.69
CA SER A 205 6.19 -0.01 -10.40
C SER A 205 6.69 -1.06 -9.41
N GLN A 206 6.47 -2.33 -9.74
CA GLN A 206 6.94 -3.47 -8.95
C GLN A 206 7.59 -4.52 -9.84
N HIS A 207 8.74 -5.02 -9.40
CA HIS A 207 9.41 -6.16 -10.01
C HIS A 207 9.76 -7.20 -8.95
N GLY A 208 9.50 -8.48 -9.24
CA GLY A 208 9.84 -9.61 -8.39
C GLY A 208 10.70 -10.63 -9.13
N LYS A 209 11.68 -11.23 -8.45
CA LYS A 209 12.53 -12.30 -9.00
C LYS A 209 12.74 -13.40 -7.97
N ARG A 210 12.17 -14.58 -8.25
CA ARG A 210 12.33 -15.79 -7.42
C ARG A 210 13.76 -16.30 -7.49
N GLY A 211 14.31 -16.74 -6.36
CA GLY A 211 15.68 -17.24 -6.23
C GLY A 211 16.76 -16.17 -6.29
N ALA A 212 16.41 -14.89 -6.34
CA ALA A 212 17.38 -13.79 -6.38
C ALA A 212 17.80 -13.27 -4.99
N CYS A 213 17.42 -13.98 -3.92
CA CYS A 213 17.96 -13.78 -2.58
C CYS A 213 17.82 -15.06 -1.74
N SER A 214 18.40 -15.02 -0.55
CA SER A 214 18.40 -16.11 0.43
C SER A 214 18.40 -15.54 1.84
N ARG A 215 18.14 -16.40 2.82
CA ARG A 215 18.45 -16.16 4.23
C ARG A 215 19.80 -16.75 4.59
#